data_AF-A0A3D5B9E7-F1
#
_entry.id   AF-A0A3D5B9E7-F1
#
_cell.length_a   1.000
_cell.length_b   1.000
_cell.length_c   1.000
_cell.angle_alpha   90.00
_cell.angle_beta   90.00
_cell.angle_gamma   90.00
#
_symmetry.space_group_name_H-M   'P 1'
#
loop_
_entity.id
_entity.type
_entity.pdbx_description
1 polymer ?
#
loop_
_entity_poly.entity_id
_entity_poly.type
_entity_poly.pdbx_seq_one_letter_code
_entity_poly.pdbx_strand_id
1 'polypeptide(L)'
;MNLLSLVLWGLAGIALAFFSLKTQTWSVTRITPTHPGRSMALVVGGAILRWLITGAIFVLALSRSIQAMLSVFILFLITRTLFIFIWQDALIQKPLQANQMKD
;
A
#
# COMPACT_ATOMS: atom_id res chain seq x y z
N MET A 1 6.56 26.28 0.31
CA MET A 1 7.15 25.17 -0.48
C MET A 1 7.21 25.59 -1.94
N ASN A 2 8.29 25.26 -2.65
CA ASN A 2 8.34 25.45 -4.11
C ASN A 2 7.64 24.29 -4.81
N LEU A 3 7.12 24.54 -6.02
CA LEU A 3 6.37 23.56 -6.82
C LEU A 3 7.13 22.23 -6.99
N LEU A 4 8.44 22.29 -7.25
CA LEU A 4 9.29 21.11 -7.38
C LEU A 4 9.28 20.24 -6.12
N SER A 5 9.36 20.85 -4.94
CA SER A 5 9.32 20.12 -3.66
C SER A 5 7.96 19.46 -3.43
N LEU A 6 6.87 20.13 -3.80
CA LEU A 6 5.52 19.56 -3.72
C LEU A 6 5.38 18.32 -4.59
N VAL A 7 5.88 18.38 -5.83
CA VAL A 7 5.86 17.25 -6.77
C VAL A 7 6.68 16.08 -6.24
N LEU A 8 7.90 16.32 -5.76
CA LEU A 8 8.76 15.26 -5.22
C LEU A 8 8.14 14.55 -4.01
N TRP A 9 7.57 15.31 -3.08
CA TRP A 9 6.86 14.72 -1.93
C TRP A 9 5.59 13.99 -2.35
N GLY A 10 4.88 14.50 -3.34
CA GLY A 10 3.72 13.79 -3.89
C GLY A 10 4.09 12.45 -4.52
N LEU A 11 5.16 12.41 -5.31
CA LEU A 11 5.70 11.17 -5.87
C LEU A 11 6.14 10.20 -4.77
N ALA A 12 6.72 10.68 -3.67
CA ALA A 12 7.07 9.85 -2.53
C ALA A 12 5.83 9.18 -1.89
N GLY A 13 4.72 9.90 -1.76
CA GLY A 13 3.44 9.34 -1.27
C GLY A 13 2.91 8.22 -2.18
N ILE A 14 2.93 8.43 -3.50
CA ILE A 14 2.51 7.44 -4.50
C ILE A 14 3.43 6.20 -4.45
N ALA A 15 4.74 6.41 -4.44
CA ALA A 15 5.73 5.34 -4.38
C ALA A 15 5.58 4.51 -3.09
N LEU A 16 5.31 5.15 -1.97
CA LEU A 16 5.06 4.50 -0.68
C LEU A 16 3.79 3.64 -0.72
N ALA A 17 2.72 4.12 -1.36
CA ALA A 17 1.50 3.34 -1.51
C ALA A 17 1.74 2.08 -2.36
N PHE A 18 2.47 2.22 -3.48
CA PHE A 18 2.85 1.10 -4.33
C PHE A 18 3.73 0.08 -3.59
N PHE A 19 4.73 0.55 -2.84
CA PHE A 19 5.57 -0.29 -2.00
C PHE A 19 4.76 -1.05 -0.95
N SER A 20 3.85 -0.37 -0.25
CA SER A 20 2.97 -1.00 0.74
C SER A 20 2.10 -2.09 0.13
N LEU A 21 1.58 -1.88 -1.09
CA LEU A 21 0.76 -2.87 -1.78
C LEU A 21 1.60 -4.08 -2.21
N LYS A 22 2.74 -3.85 -2.86
CA LYS A 22 3.64 -4.94 -3.31
C LYS A 22 4.09 -5.83 -2.16
N THR A 23 4.50 -5.23 -1.05
CA THR A 23 4.92 -5.97 0.14
C THR A 23 3.75 -6.72 0.80
N GLN A 24 2.55 -6.14 0.79
CA GLN A 24 1.34 -6.82 1.26
C GLN A 24 0.99 -8.02 0.37
N THR A 25 0.95 -7.86 -0.96
CA THR A 25 0.69 -8.95 -1.90
C THR A 25 1.73 -10.06 -1.75
N TRP A 26 3.01 -9.71 -1.63
CA TRP A 26 4.08 -10.68 -1.41
C TRP A 26 3.91 -11.46 -0.10
N SER A 27 3.49 -10.78 0.97
CA SER A 27 3.20 -11.43 2.24
C SER A 27 2.06 -12.44 2.08
N VAL A 28 0.97 -12.04 1.42
CA VAL A 28 -0.22 -12.90 1.21
C VAL A 28 0.09 -14.11 0.33
N THR A 29 0.85 -13.96 -0.76
CA THR A 29 1.19 -15.09 -1.65
C THR A 29 2.15 -16.09 -1.03
N ARG A 30 2.85 -15.72 0.05
CA ARG A 30 3.77 -16.60 0.79
C ARG A 30 3.12 -17.29 2.00
N ILE A 31 1.91 -16.90 2.38
CA ILE A 31 1.17 -17.58 3.46
C ILE A 31 0.78 -18.97 2.98
N THR A 32 1.22 -20.00 3.71
CA THR A 32 0.80 -21.38 3.45
C THR A 32 0.05 -21.91 4.69
N PRO A 33 -1.14 -22.52 4.53
CA PRO A 33 -1.93 -23.04 5.65
C PRO A 33 -1.22 -24.17 6.41
N THR A 34 -0.22 -24.81 5.80
CA THR A 34 0.56 -25.89 6.43
C THR A 34 1.53 -25.41 7.51
N HIS A 35 1.85 -24.10 7.58
CA HIS A 35 2.82 -23.56 8.54
C HIS A 35 2.33 -22.23 9.15
N PRO A 36 1.37 -22.27 10.10
CA PRO A 36 0.73 -21.08 10.65
C PRO A 36 1.70 -20.13 11.38
N GLY A 37 2.68 -20.66 12.12
CA GLY A 37 3.65 -19.83 12.86
C GLY A 37 4.56 -18.99 11.95
N ARG A 38 5.05 -19.58 10.84
CA ARG A 38 5.86 -18.85 9.85
C ARG A 38 5.04 -17.83 9.07
N SER A 39 3.80 -18.18 8.74
CA SER A 39 2.85 -17.26 8.10
C SER A 39 2.53 -16.06 8.99
N MET A 40 2.34 -16.26 10.29
CA MET A 40 2.13 -15.17 11.25
C MET A 40 3.35 -14.25 11.35
N ALA A 41 4.55 -14.81 11.45
CA ALA A 41 5.79 -14.02 11.50
C ALA A 41 6.01 -13.20 10.22
N LEU A 42 5.66 -13.73 9.05
CA LEU A 42 5.72 -12.99 7.77
C LEU A 42 4.74 -11.82 7.74
N VAL A 43 3.51 -12.03 8.21
CA VAL A 43 2.49 -10.97 8.25
C VAL A 43 2.86 -9.87 9.23
N VAL A 44 3.26 -10.23 10.46
CA VAL A 44 3.64 -9.27 11.51
C VAL A 44 4.93 -8.55 11.15
N GLY A 45 5.97 -9.28 10.72
CA GLY A 45 7.24 -8.69 10.28
C GLY A 45 7.06 -7.76 9.09
N GLY A 46 6.27 -8.17 8.09
CA GLY A 46 5.92 -7.33 6.95
C GLY A 46 5.08 -6.10 7.32
N ALA A 47 4.23 -6.18 8.35
CA ALA A 47 3.49 -5.03 8.87
C ALA A 47 4.42 -4.04 9.59
N ILE A 48 5.30 -4.52 10.46
CA ILE A 48 6.29 -3.70 11.17
C ILE A 48 7.20 -2.98 10.16
N LEU A 49 7.73 -3.69 9.17
CA LEU A 49 8.59 -3.09 8.15
C LEU A 49 7.88 -1.98 7.37
N ARG A 50 6.62 -2.20 6.97
CA ARG A 50 5.82 -1.17 6.31
C ARG A 50 5.60 0.04 7.22
N TRP A 51 5.28 -0.16 8.49
CA TRP A 51 5.11 0.93 9.45
C TRP A 51 6.39 1.73 9.66
N LEU A 52 7.54 1.06 9.77
CA LEU A 52 8.84 1.74 9.90
C LEU A 52 9.14 2.60 8.67
N ILE A 53 8.94 2.07 7.46
CA ILE A 53 9.20 2.80 6.22
C ILE A 53 8.22 3.97 6.05
N THR A 54 6.92 3.72 6.26
CA THR A 54 5.89 4.76 6.18
C THR A 54 6.13 5.86 7.21
N GLY A 55 6.41 5.49 8.46
CA GLY A 55 6.73 6.42 9.54
C GLY A 55 7.98 7.24 9.22
N ALA A 56 9.05 6.60 8.74
CA ALA A 56 10.28 7.29 8.36
C ALA A 56 10.04 8.33 7.27
N ILE A 57 9.28 8.00 6.22
CA ILE A 57 8.95 8.97 5.16
C ILE A 57 8.09 10.13 5.70
N PHE A 58 7.12 9.86 6.59
CA PHE A 58 6.34 10.94 7.21
C PHE A 58 7.17 11.85 8.09
N VAL A 59 8.06 11.30 8.92
CA VAL A 59 8.97 12.08 9.77
C VAL A 59 9.91 12.93 8.90
N LEU A 60 10.46 12.36 7.81
CA LEU A 60 11.28 13.09 6.85
C LEU A 60 10.49 14.22 6.18
N ALA A 61 9.26 13.97 5.74
CA ALA A 61 8.41 14.99 5.13
C ALA A 61 8.08 16.12 6.13
N LEU A 62 7.72 15.75 7.36
CA LEU A 62 7.40 16.68 8.44
C LEU A 62 8.60 17.56 8.81
N SER A 63 9.81 16.99 8.81
CA SER A 63 11.05 17.75 9.06
C SER A 63 11.32 18.85 8.03
N ARG A 64 10.71 18.75 6.83
CA ARG A 64 10.77 19.80 5.81
C ARG A 64 9.64 20.80 5.94
N SER A 65 8.39 20.34 6.05
CA SER A 65 7.24 21.18 6.36
C SER A 65 5.99 20.34 6.63
N ILE A 66 5.01 20.94 7.31
CA ILE A 66 3.69 20.30 7.49
C ILE A 66 2.95 20.10 6.16
N GLN A 67 3.12 21.02 5.20
CA GLN A 67 2.52 20.91 3.87
C GLN A 67 3.05 19.69 3.10
N ALA A 68 4.35 19.39 3.23
CA ALA A 68 4.96 18.21 2.61
C ALA A 68 4.43 16.91 3.24
N MET A 69 4.31 16.87 4.57
CA MET A 69 3.73 15.71 5.25
C MET A 69 2.28 15.48 4.81
N LEU A 70 1.47 16.54 4.74
CA LEU A 70 0.08 16.45 4.28
C LEU A 70 -0.03 15.99 2.83
N SER A 71 0.84 16.47 1.93
CA SER A 71 0.82 16.04 0.53
C SER A 71 1.16 14.56 0.39
N VAL A 72 2.21 14.09 1.09
CA VAL A 72 2.55 12.65 1.15
C VAL A 72 1.36 11.85 1.68
N PHE A 73 0.73 12.32 2.76
CA PHE A 73 -0.36 11.62 3.43
C PHE A 73 -1.60 11.47 2.56
N ILE A 74 -2.05 12.58 1.97
CA ILE A 74 -3.24 12.60 1.10
C ILE A 74 -3.01 11.73 -0.13
N LEU A 75 -1.86 11.90 -0.82
CA LEU A 75 -1.58 11.11 -2.01
C LEU A 75 -1.39 9.63 -1.69
N PHE A 76 -0.71 9.29 -0.59
CA PHE A 76 -0.62 7.93 -0.10
C PHE A 76 -2.01 7.31 0.13
N LEU A 77 -2.91 8.01 0.80
CA LEU A 77 -4.27 7.53 1.07
C LEU A 77 -5.11 7.37 -0.20
N ILE A 78 -5.09 8.37 -1.10
CA ILE A 78 -5.84 8.32 -2.36
C ILE A 78 -5.34 7.15 -3.20
N THR A 79 -4.04 7.08 -3.44
CA THR A 79 -3.43 6.01 -4.23
C THR A 79 -3.73 4.65 -3.62
N ARG A 80 -3.54 4.49 -2.30
CA ARG A 80 -3.86 3.23 -1.61
C ARG A 80 -5.32 2.83 -1.76
N THR A 81 -6.25 3.77 -1.61
CA THR A 81 -7.69 3.53 -1.71
C THR A 81 -8.06 3.13 -3.14
N LEU A 82 -7.58 3.86 -4.15
CA LEU A 82 -7.79 3.52 -5.56
C LEU A 82 -7.29 2.11 -5.89
N PHE A 83 -6.10 1.75 -5.41
CA PHE A 83 -5.57 0.40 -5.63
C PHE A 83 -6.44 -0.68 -4.98
N ILE A 84 -6.95 -0.46 -3.76
CA ILE A 84 -7.84 -1.41 -3.10
C ILE A 84 -9.11 -1.61 -3.91
N PHE A 85 -9.72 -0.53 -4.41
CA PHE A 85 -10.92 -0.61 -5.25
C PHE A 85 -10.66 -1.37 -6.56
N ILE A 86 -9.60 -1.03 -7.28
CA ILE A 86 -9.23 -1.71 -8.54
C ILE A 86 -8.96 -3.20 -8.29
N TRP A 87 -8.30 -3.52 -7.18
CA TRP A 87 -7.92 -4.89 -6.85
C TRP A 87 -9.12 -5.73 -6.36
N GLN A 88 -10.05 -5.12 -5.60
CA GLN A 88 -11.31 -5.77 -5.22
C GLN A 88 -12.17 -6.09 -6.44
N ASP A 89 -12.31 -5.14 -7.37
CA ASP A 89 -13.09 -5.32 -8.59
C ASP A 89 -12.53 -6.49 -9.43
N ALA A 90 -11.21 -6.55 -9.57
CA ALA A 90 -10.53 -7.63 -10.28
C ALA A 90 -10.68 -9.02 -9.64
N LEU A 91 -10.80 -9.10 -8.31
CA LEU A 91 -10.90 -10.37 -7.58
C LEU A 91 -12.35 -10.85 -7.38
N ILE A 92 -13.31 -9.94 -7.26
CA ILE A 92 -14.70 -10.26 -6.93
C ILE A 92 -15.55 -10.41 -8.20
N GLN A 93 -15.42 -9.54 -9.21
CA GLN A 93 -16.32 -9.58 -10.37
C GLN A 93 -15.98 -10.69 -11.38
N LYS A 94 -14.69 -10.94 -11.63
CA LYS A 94 -14.24 -11.95 -12.60
C LYS A 94 -14.78 -13.37 -12.36
N PRO A 95 -14.76 -13.92 -11.13
CA PRO A 95 -15.31 -15.26 -10.89
C PRO A 95 -16.84 -15.30 -10.94
N LEU A 96 -17.54 -14.20 -10.61
CA LEU A 96 -19.01 -14.14 -10.67
C LEU A 96 -19.53 -14.17 -12.11
N GLN A 97 -18.93 -13.41 -13.03
CA GLN A 97 -19.34 -13.42 -14.44
C GLN A 97 -19.01 -14.75 -15.15
N ALA A 98 -17.94 -15.43 -14.75
CA ALA A 98 -17.58 -16.74 -15.32
C ALA A 98 -18.52 -17.87 -14.90
N ASN A 99 -19.14 -17.78 -13.72
CA ASN A 99 -20.17 -18.73 -13.29
C ASN A 99 -21.52 -18.46 -13.94
N GLN A 100 -21.88 -17.20 -14.21
CA GLN A 100 -23.15 -16.86 -14.88
C GLN A 100 -23.19 -17.19 -16.39
N MET A 101 -22.04 -17.49 -17.02
CA MET A 101 -21.97 -17.97 -18.41
C MET A 101 -21.93 -19.50 -18.54
N LYS A 102 -21.93 -20.22 -17.42
CA LYS A 102 -21.96 -21.70 -17.38
C LYS A 102 -23.35 -22.28 -17.14
N ASP A 103 -24.33 -21.44 -16.83
CA ASP A 103 -25.76 -21.77 -16.69
C ASP A 103 -26.51 -21.33 -17.96
#